data_AF-A0AAN6GUT7-F1
#
_entry.id   AF-A0AAN6GUT7-F1
#
_cell.length_a   1.000
_cell.length_b   1.000
_cell.length_c   1.000
_cell.angle_alpha   90.00
_cell.angle_beta   90.00
_cell.angle_gamma   90.00
#
_symmetry.space_group_name_H-M   'P 1'
#
loop_
_entity.id
_entity.type
_entity.pdbx_description
1 polymer ?
#
loop_
_entity_poly.entity_id
_entity_poly.type
_entity_poly.pdbx_seq_one_letter_code
_entity_poly.pdbx_strand_id
1 'polypeptide(L)'
;MAIHLFEKAEQQTDVKGPKLCLLGGYEDGSVILRQLNEATNTWEILWSLREHVESVMAFSLSPDRTFALSGSADDKIVRYPLFPKAADRPTPLTVSSKRQGKASIAIRRDSKVSAYGGWDGK
;
A
#
# COMPACT_ATOMS: atom_id res chain seq x y z
N MET A 1 -12.62 0.47 2.33
CA MET A 1 -11.54 1.15 3.09
C MET A 1 -10.68 0.11 3.76
N ALA A 2 -9.36 0.30 3.75
CA ALA A 2 -8.43 -0.57 4.47
C ALA A 2 -7.21 0.23 4.95
N ILE A 3 -6.67 -0.12 6.11
CA ILE A 3 -5.59 0.60 6.79
C ILE A 3 -4.55 -0.37 7.34
N HIS A 4 -3.27 -0.01 7.21
CA HIS A 4 -2.15 -0.73 7.81
C HIS A 4 -1.21 0.22 8.52
N LEU A 5 -0.85 -0.13 9.75
CA LEU A 5 0.15 0.54 10.56
C LEU A 5 1.41 -0.34 10.58
N PHE A 6 2.56 0.23 10.25
CA PHE A 6 3.82 -0.52 10.20
C PHE A 6 5.01 0.40 10.46
N GLU A 7 6.11 -0.15 10.92
CA GLU A 7 7.36 0.60 11.07
C GLU A 7 8.14 0.57 9.76
N LYS A 8 8.77 1.67 9.37
CA LYS A 8 9.70 1.68 8.23
C LYS A 8 10.84 0.69 8.50
N ALA A 9 11.14 -0.18 7.53
CA ALA A 9 12.31 -1.06 7.63
C ALA A 9 13.58 -0.20 7.72
N GLU A 10 14.39 -0.47 8.74
CA GLU A 10 15.57 0.29 9.12
C GLU A 10 16.54 0.40 7.94
N GLN A 11 16.72 1.61 7.40
CA GLN A 11 17.87 1.89 6.56
C GLN A 11 19.03 2.20 7.51
N GLN A 12 20.10 1.42 7.40
CA GLN A 12 21.26 1.29 8.28
C GLN A 12 22.06 2.59 8.57
N THR A 13 21.51 3.76 8.26
CA THR A 13 22.15 5.08 8.34
C THR A 13 21.37 6.10 9.18
N ASP A 14 20.16 5.79 9.67
CA ASP A 14 19.34 6.77 10.41
C ASP A 14 19.45 6.52 11.92
N VAL A 15 20.06 7.45 12.65
CA VAL A 15 20.31 7.40 14.11
C VAL A 15 19.00 7.58 14.92
N LYS A 16 17.89 7.88 14.25
CA LYS A 16 16.57 8.08 14.86
C LYS A 16 15.80 6.77 14.91
N GLY A 17 15.12 6.53 16.03
CA GLY A 17 14.36 5.32 16.32
C GLY A 17 13.28 4.94 15.29
N PRO A 18 12.50 3.89 15.57
CA PRO A 18 11.58 3.31 14.59
C PRO A 18 10.57 4.35 14.07
N LYS A 19 10.59 4.61 12.76
CA LYS A 19 9.65 5.54 12.12
C LYS A 19 8.33 4.85 11.81
N LEU A 20 7.27 5.26 12.48
CA LEU A 20 5.93 4.70 12.28
C LEU A 20 5.28 5.26 11.00
N CYS A 21 4.75 4.36 10.17
CA CYS A 21 4.09 4.65 8.91
C CYS A 21 2.67 4.08 8.89
N LEU A 22 1.76 4.83 8.26
CA LEU A 22 0.36 4.48 8.11
C LEU A 22 0.00 4.53 6.63
N LEU A 23 -0.39 3.37 6.09
CA LEU A 23 -0.89 3.24 4.73
C LEU A 23 -2.42 3.10 4.80
N GLY A 24 -3.14 4.00 4.15
CA GLY A 24 -4.60 3.97 4.10
C GLY A 24 -5.09 4.01 2.67
N GLY A 25 -6.15 3.24 2.38
CA GLY A 25 -6.93 3.40 1.17
C GLY A 25 -8.38 3.71 1.46
N TYR A 26 -8.88 4.57 0.59
CA TYR A 26 -10.09 5.33 0.77
C TYR A 26 -11.14 4.92 -0.25
N GLU A 27 -12.36 5.40 -0.05
CA GLU A 27 -13.51 5.05 -0.90
C GLU A 27 -13.47 5.72 -2.27
N ASP A 28 -12.73 6.82 -2.39
CA ASP A 28 -12.51 7.53 -3.65
C ASP A 28 -11.48 6.83 -4.56
N GLY A 29 -10.92 5.68 -4.14
CA GLY A 29 -9.87 4.95 -4.84
C GLY A 29 -8.46 5.46 -4.57
N SER A 30 -8.32 6.45 -3.67
CA SER A 30 -7.03 7.00 -3.27
C SER A 30 -6.32 6.10 -2.25
N VAL A 31 -4.99 6.10 -2.33
CA VAL A 31 -4.07 5.44 -1.41
C VAL A 31 -3.07 6.47 -0.92
N ILE A 32 -2.97 6.61 0.40
CA ILE A 32 -2.14 7.62 1.05
C ILE A 32 -1.19 6.92 2.01
N LEU A 33 0.09 7.23 1.88
CA LEU A 33 1.11 6.87 2.87
C LEU A 33 1.41 8.09 3.74
N ARG A 34 1.34 7.88 5.06
CA ARG A 34 1.67 8.87 6.08
C ARG A 34 2.78 8.37 6.98
N GLN A 35 3.56 9.28 7.54
CA GLN A 35 4.58 8.98 8.54
C GLN A 35 4.33 9.83 9.79
N LEU A 36 4.51 9.23 10.97
CA LEU A 36 4.46 9.96 12.22
C LEU A 36 5.73 10.80 12.38
N ASN A 37 5.55 12.10 12.58
CA ASN A 37 6.59 12.98 13.06
C ASN A 37 6.50 13.02 14.59
N GLU A 38 7.43 12.35 15.27
CA GLU A 38 7.45 12.26 16.74
C GLU A 38 7.67 13.61 17.42
N ALA A 39 8.39 14.54 16.77
CA ALA A 39 8.69 15.84 17.36
C ALA A 39 7.45 16.74 17.47
N THR A 40 6.55 16.64 16.49
CA THR A 40 5.30 17.43 16.44
C THR A 40 4.07 16.60 16.82
N ASN A 41 4.23 15.27 16.97
CA ASN A 41 3.15 14.31 17.15
C ASN A 41 2.06 14.39 16.06
N THR A 42 2.48 14.64 14.81
CA THR A 42 1.57 14.79 13.66
C THR A 42 1.87 13.78 12.56
N TRP A 43 0.84 13.37 11.83
CA TRP A 43 0.96 12.50 10.66
C TRP A 43 1.18 13.30 9.38
N GLU A 44 2.39 13.23 8.83
CA GLU A 44 2.76 13.89 7.58
C GLU A 44 2.49 12.97 6.39
N ILE A 45 1.97 13.52 5.29
CA ILE A 45 1.72 12.77 4.07
C ILE A 45 3.05 12.62 3.32
N LEU A 46 3.50 11.39 3.10
CA LEU A 46 4.65 11.10 2.25
C LEU A 46 4.25 11.16 0.78
N TRP A 47 3.12 10.55 0.43
CA TRP A 47 2.55 10.59 -0.91
C TRP A 47 1.07 10.20 -0.92
N SER A 48 0.38 10.61 -1.98
CA SER A 48 -1.00 10.26 -2.29
C SER A 48 -1.14 9.90 -3.78
N LEU A 49 -1.75 8.76 -4.05
CA LEU A 49 -1.95 8.23 -5.39
C LEU A 49 -3.38 7.72 -5.54
N ARG A 50 -4.02 8.02 -6.67
CA ARG A 50 -5.38 7.59 -6.98
C ARG A 50 -5.37 6.79 -8.27
N GLU A 51 -5.19 5.49 -8.13
CA GLU A 51 -5.07 4.56 -9.27
C GLU A 51 -6.34 3.73 -9.47
N HIS A 52 -7.13 3.57 -8.41
CA HIS A 52 -8.41 2.89 -8.45
C HIS A 52 -9.53 3.88 -8.78
N VAL A 53 -10.48 3.41 -9.59
CA VAL A 53 -11.72 4.15 -9.89
C VAL A 53 -12.76 3.90 -8.80
N GLU A 54 -12.70 2.71 -8.21
CA GLU A 54 -13.60 2.22 -7.17
C GLU A 54 -12.92 2.18 -5.80
N SER A 55 -13.73 2.03 -4.75
CA SER A 55 -13.30 2.00 -3.36
C SER A 55 -12.26 0.92 -3.08
N VAL A 56 -11.15 1.31 -2.43
CA VAL A 56 -10.10 0.36 -2.05
C VAL A 56 -10.60 -0.52 -0.92
N MET A 57 -10.72 -1.81 -1.18
CA MET A 57 -11.30 -2.79 -0.27
C MET A 57 -10.24 -3.51 0.56
N ALA A 58 -9.06 -3.75 -0.01
CA ALA A 58 -8.02 -4.54 0.64
C ALA A 58 -6.62 -4.00 0.38
N PHE A 59 -5.73 -4.20 1.35
CA PHE A 59 -4.30 -4.00 1.19
C PHE A 59 -3.51 -5.16 1.77
N SER A 60 -2.35 -5.40 1.16
CA SER A 60 -1.33 -6.25 1.73
C SER A 60 0.01 -5.53 1.64
N LEU A 61 0.71 -5.46 2.77
CA LEU A 61 2.08 -4.97 2.83
C LEU A 61 3.04 -6.11 2.52
N SER A 62 4.11 -5.79 1.78
CA SER A 62 5.18 -6.74 1.58
C SER A 62 5.92 -6.99 2.91
N PRO A 63 6.29 -8.25 3.22
CA PRO A 63 7.07 -8.58 4.42
C PRO A 63 8.36 -7.78 4.57
N ASP A 64 9.00 -7.44 3.45
CA ASP A 64 10.21 -6.61 3.36
C ASP A 64 9.92 -5.10 3.43
N ARG A 65 8.66 -4.70 3.52
CA ARG A 65 8.19 -3.30 3.64
C ARG A 65 8.70 -2.39 2.53
N THR A 66 8.94 -2.95 1.35
CA THR A 66 9.40 -2.22 0.16
C THR A 66 8.24 -1.79 -0.72
N PHE A 67 7.15 -2.57 -0.74
CA PHE A 67 5.95 -2.26 -1.51
C PHE A 67 4.67 -2.66 -0.79
N ALA A 68 3.55 -2.14 -1.29
CA ALA A 68 2.21 -2.57 -0.92
C ALA A 68 1.42 -2.98 -2.16
N LEU A 69 0.44 -3.85 -1.99
CA LEU A 69 -0.57 -4.16 -3.00
C LEU A 69 -1.94 -3.69 -2.50
N SER A 70 -2.74 -3.15 -3.40
CA SER A 70 -4.15 -2.85 -3.17
C SER A 70 -5.07 -3.69 -4.05
N GLY A 71 -6.22 -4.04 -3.48
CA GLY A 71 -7.37 -4.59 -4.19
C GLY A 71 -8.56 -3.65 -4.04
N SER A 72 -9.29 -3.45 -5.14
CA SER A 72 -10.52 -2.65 -5.21
C SER A 72 -11.62 -3.48 -5.87
N ALA A 73 -12.85 -2.96 -5.84
CA ALA A 73 -13.96 -3.51 -6.60
C ALA A 73 -13.73 -3.45 -8.13
N ASP A 74 -12.75 -2.65 -8.58
CA ASP A 74 -12.36 -2.59 -9.99
C ASP A 74 -11.61 -3.84 -10.50
N ASP A 75 -11.25 -3.79 -11.77
CA ASP A 75 -10.47 -4.83 -12.45
C ASP A 75 -8.95 -4.68 -12.21
N LYS A 76 -8.48 -3.75 -11.38
CA LYS A 76 -7.04 -3.48 -11.18
C LYS A 76 -6.50 -4.03 -9.86
N ILE A 77 -5.24 -4.45 -9.89
CA ILE A 77 -4.39 -4.64 -8.71
C ILE A 77 -3.26 -3.66 -8.87
N VAL A 78 -3.04 -2.83 -7.85
CA VAL A 78 -2.02 -1.78 -7.92
C VAL A 78 -0.94 -2.09 -6.91
N ARG A 79 0.31 -2.01 -7.35
CA ARG A 79 1.50 -2.16 -6.54
C ARG A 79 2.12 -0.79 -6.31
N TYR A 80 2.25 -0.39 -5.05
CA TYR A 80 2.83 0.87 -4.64
C TYR A 80 4.23 0.66 -4.06
N PRO A 81 5.28 1.29 -4.61
CA PRO A 81 6.56 1.38 -3.91
C PRO A 81 6.40 2.32 -2.70
N LEU A 82 6.71 1.83 -1.49
CA LEU A 82 6.49 2.60 -0.26
C LEU A 82 7.53 3.73 -0.10
N PHE A 83 8.80 3.40 -0.35
CA PHE A 83 9.94 4.31 -0.22
C PHE A 83 10.78 4.27 -1.50
N PRO A 84 10.43 5.06 -2.54
CA PRO A 84 11.24 5.16 -3.75
C PRO A 84 12.66 5.64 -3.41
N LYS A 85 13.67 5.05 -4.05
CA LYS A 85 15.10 5.38 -3.82
C LYS A 85 15.51 6.71 -4.46
N ALA A 86 14.77 7.17 -5.45
CA ALA A 86 14.94 8.49 -6.06
C ALA A 86 13.94 9.46 -5.41
N ALA A 87 14.25 10.75 -5.37
CA ALA A 87 13.38 11.83 -4.89
C ALA A 87 12.13 12.05 -5.78
N ASP A 88 11.75 11.04 -6.54
CA ASP A 88 10.71 11.07 -7.54
C ASP A 88 9.41 10.52 -6.97
N ARG A 89 8.29 10.91 -7.58
CA ARG A 89 6.97 10.45 -7.15
C ARG A 89 6.92 8.92 -7.24
N PRO A 90 6.33 8.20 -6.25
CA PRO A 90 6.17 6.76 -6.35
C PRO A 90 5.42 6.40 -7.64
N THR A 91 6.00 5.51 -8.43
CA THR A 91 5.42 5.01 -9.68
C THR A 91 4.66 3.72 -9.41
N PRO A 92 3.32 3.77 -9.30
CA PRO A 92 2.54 2.56 -9.08
C PRO A 92 2.59 1.67 -10.33
N LEU A 93 2.65 0.35 -10.11
CA LEU A 93 2.48 -0.63 -11.16
C LEU A 93 1.05 -1.19 -11.10
N THR A 94 0.31 -1.01 -12.17
CA THR A 94 -1.08 -1.46 -12.27
C THR A 94 -1.17 -2.71 -13.14
N VAL A 95 -1.81 -3.75 -12.61
CA VAL A 95 -2.09 -4.99 -13.32
C VAL A 95 -3.60 -5.14 -13.43
N SER A 96 -4.13 -5.20 -14.65
CA SER A 96 -5.54 -5.52 -14.87
C SER A 96 -5.74 -7.04 -14.77
N SER A 97 -6.70 -7.46 -13.96
CA SER A 97 -7.18 -8.83 -13.87
C SER A 97 -8.43 -8.97 -14.73
N LYS A 98 -8.67 -10.17 -15.27
CA LYS A 98 -9.86 -10.46 -16.08
C LYS A 98 -11.20 -10.28 -15.36
N ARG A 99 -11.18 -10.17 -14.03
CA ARG A 99 -12.37 -10.14 -13.17
C ARG A 99 -12.31 -8.96 -12.22
N GLN A 100 -13.48 -8.40 -11.96
CA GLN A 100 -13.70 -7.30 -11.02
C GLN A 100 -14.00 -7.84 -9.62
N GLY A 101 -13.97 -6.97 -8.61
CA GLY A 101 -14.47 -7.31 -7.28
C GLY A 101 -13.44 -8.00 -6.40
N LYS A 102 -12.29 -7.37 -6.12
CA LYS A 102 -11.25 -7.94 -5.25
C LYS A 102 -11.51 -7.51 -3.81
N ALA A 103 -12.01 -8.44 -3.02
CA ALA A 103 -12.37 -8.22 -1.62
C ALA A 103 -11.21 -8.43 -0.65
N SER A 104 -10.22 -9.24 -1.02
CA SER A 104 -9.07 -9.56 -0.18
C SER A 104 -7.80 -9.73 -1.01
N ILE A 105 -6.65 -9.40 -0.42
CA ILE A 105 -5.33 -9.58 -1.04
C ILE A 105 -4.32 -9.96 0.04
N ALA A 106 -3.44 -10.91 -0.28
CA ALA A 106 -2.40 -11.39 0.62
C ALA A 106 -1.10 -11.64 -0.14
N ILE A 107 0.02 -11.19 0.42
CA ILE A 107 1.37 -11.42 -0.09
C ILE A 107 2.01 -12.56 0.69
N ARG A 108 2.62 -13.51 -0.02
CA ARG A 108 3.41 -14.59 0.58
C ARG A 108 4.67 -14.02 1.24
N ARG A 109 5.18 -14.69 2.28
CA ARG A 109 6.37 -14.25 3.04
C ARG A 109 7.61 -13.94 2.20
N ASP A 110 7.75 -14.56 1.03
CA ASP A 110 8.89 -14.33 0.12
C ASP A 110 8.67 -13.16 -0.85
N SER A 111 7.57 -12.42 -0.73
CA SER A 111 7.20 -11.27 -1.58
C SER A 111 7.07 -11.58 -3.08
N LYS A 112 7.07 -12.87 -3.47
CA LYS A 112 7.04 -13.31 -4.88
C LYS A 112 5.66 -13.68 -5.39
N VAL A 113 4.80 -14.15 -4.49
CA VAL A 113 3.45 -14.60 -4.83
C VAL A 113 2.44 -13.77 -4.05
N SER A 114 1.41 -13.30 -4.75
CA SER A 114 0.25 -12.65 -4.14
C SER A 114 -1.02 -13.40 -4.56
N ALA A 115 -1.92 -13.61 -3.61
CA ALA A 115 -3.25 -14.12 -3.86
C ALA A 115 -4.26 -13.00 -3.66
N TYR A 116 -5.33 -13.00 -4.46
CA TYR A 116 -6.48 -12.12 -4.27
C TYR A 116 -7.75 -12.97 -4.24
N GLY A 117 -8.70 -12.59 -3.39
CA GLY A 117 -10.01 -13.22 -3.29
C GLY A 117 -11.08 -12.24 -3.72
N GLY A 118 -12.00 -12.68 -4.58
CA GLY A 118 -13.09 -11.86 -5.09
C GLY A 118 -14.47 -12.36 -4.67
N TRP A 119 -15.49 -11.58 -5.01
CA TRP A 119 -16.90 -11.94 -4.77
C TRP A 119 -17.51 -12.80 -5.88
N ASP A 120 -16.74 -13.19 -6.89
CA ASP A 120 -17.22 -13.99 -8.02
C ASP A 120 -17.48 -15.47 -7.66
N GLY A 121 -17.33 -15.83 -6.38
CA GLY A 121 -17.74 -17.11 -5.82
C GLY A 121 -16.99 -18.32 -6.39
N LYS A 122 -15.83 -18.09 -7.01
CA LYS A 122 -14.98 -19.11 -7.65
C LYS A 122 -13.51 -18.88 -7.36
#